data_AF-A0A327XNT7-F1
#
_entry.id   AF-A0A327XNT7-F1
#
_cell.length_a   1.000
_cell.length_b   1.000
_cell.length_c   1.000
_cell.angle_alpha   90.00
_cell.angle_beta   90.00
_cell.angle_gamma   90.00
#
_symmetry.space_group_name_H-M   'P 1'
#
loop_
_entity.id
_entity.type
_entity.pdbx_description
1 polymer ?
#
loop_
_entity_poly.entity_id
_entity_poly.type
_entity_poly.pdbx_seq_one_letter_code
_entity_poly.pdbx_strand_id
1 'polypeptide(L)'
;MPTNLITNGTFDTDVSGWNRGIHGLITWEAGRARVSKSSLIYPDGAYASFPTVAGRTYRATLDLSPVSGGAQVRVGNGTTPDAGILTAGPFTAAAAVDVTFTAVGPASYLYIRLPDSATSVTLIDDVRVIWTAEPEPGPDPDPVPVLAGHAGRLEITGRAGRTTAATSAPRIPLES
;
A
#
# COMPACT_ATOMS: atom_id res chain seq x y z
N MET A 1 8.61 -19.75 2.69
CA MET A 1 7.62 -18.82 3.28
C MET A 1 8.11 -17.40 3.05
N PRO A 2 7.24 -16.43 2.71
CA PRO A 2 7.64 -15.03 2.57
C PRO A 2 8.15 -14.49 3.91
N THR A 3 9.20 -13.67 3.88
CA THR A 3 9.77 -13.02 5.08
C THR A 3 8.85 -11.90 5.56
N ASN A 4 8.55 -11.85 6.86
CA ASN A 4 7.84 -10.71 7.45
C ASN A 4 8.74 -9.46 7.42
N LEU A 5 8.22 -8.37 6.88
CA LEU A 5 8.92 -7.08 6.82
C LEU A 5 8.77 -6.25 8.10
N ILE A 6 7.82 -6.62 8.97
CA ILE A 6 7.65 -5.99 10.29
C ILE A 6 8.64 -6.61 11.26
N THR A 7 9.45 -5.76 11.89
CA THR A 7 10.30 -6.17 13.00
C THR A 7 9.43 -6.37 14.24
N ASN A 8 9.62 -7.49 14.95
CA ASN A 8 8.94 -7.81 16.21
C ASN A 8 7.40 -7.69 16.11
N GLY A 9 6.81 -8.34 15.11
CA GLY A 9 5.35 -8.36 14.92
C GLY A 9 4.60 -9.29 15.88
N THR A 10 5.31 -10.19 16.57
CA THR A 10 4.74 -11.17 17.53
C THR A 10 4.79 -10.69 18.98
N PHE A 11 5.54 -9.62 19.26
CA PHE A 11 5.64 -9.03 20.60
C PHE A 11 5.93 -10.03 21.72
N ASP A 12 6.79 -11.04 21.46
CA ASP A 12 7.04 -12.13 22.41
C ASP A 12 7.64 -11.61 23.73
N THR A 13 8.47 -10.56 23.66
CA THR A 13 9.25 -10.07 24.82
C THR A 13 9.22 -8.55 25.01
N ASP A 14 9.02 -7.77 23.95
CA ASP A 14 9.01 -6.30 24.02
C ASP A 14 8.26 -5.67 22.83
N VAL A 15 8.39 -4.35 22.66
CA VAL A 15 7.86 -3.56 21.53
C VAL A 15 8.97 -2.94 20.66
N SER A 16 10.17 -3.53 20.68
CA SER A 16 11.29 -3.08 19.84
C SER A 16 10.88 -3.05 18.35
N GLY A 17 11.43 -2.11 17.58
CA GLY A 17 11.06 -1.92 16.16
C GLY A 17 9.78 -1.09 15.93
N TRP A 18 9.05 -0.74 16.99
CA TRP A 18 7.90 0.15 16.93
C TRP A 18 8.21 1.53 17.52
N ASN A 19 7.59 2.54 16.94
CA ASN A 19 7.68 3.93 17.37
C ASN A 19 6.32 4.41 17.87
N ARG A 20 6.34 5.39 18.77
CA ARG A 20 5.14 6.14 19.13
C ARG A 20 5.00 7.37 18.25
N GLY A 21 3.76 7.77 17.96
CA GLY A 21 3.50 9.13 17.51
C GLY A 21 3.63 10.14 18.66
N ILE A 22 3.15 11.36 18.46
CA ILE A 22 3.46 12.48 19.38
C ILE A 22 2.77 12.29 20.73
N HIS A 23 1.51 11.84 20.70
CA HIS A 23 0.64 11.62 21.84
C HIS A 23 0.30 10.14 22.06
N GLY A 24 0.73 9.28 21.12
CA GLY A 24 0.60 7.84 21.26
C GLY A 24 1.59 7.25 22.25
N LEU A 25 1.25 6.08 22.77
CA LEU A 25 2.06 5.27 23.64
C LEU A 25 1.98 3.82 23.15
N ILE A 26 3.10 3.11 23.23
CA ILE A 26 3.18 1.68 22.99
C ILE A 26 3.97 1.02 24.12
N THR A 27 3.42 -0.03 24.70
CA THR A 27 4.03 -0.80 25.79
C THR A 27 3.78 -2.28 25.58
N TRP A 28 4.70 -3.12 26.05
CA TRP A 28 4.50 -4.56 26.05
C TRP A 28 3.52 -4.97 27.16
N GLU A 29 2.58 -5.86 26.83
CA GLU A 29 1.58 -6.39 27.76
C GLU A 29 1.31 -7.88 27.46
N ALA A 30 1.98 -8.76 28.23
CA ALA A 30 1.72 -10.20 28.24
C ALA A 30 1.70 -10.85 26.85
N GLY A 31 2.76 -10.64 26.07
CA GLY A 31 2.93 -11.19 24.72
C GLY A 31 2.28 -10.38 23.61
N ARG A 32 1.79 -9.17 23.89
CA ARG A 32 1.14 -8.28 22.93
C ARG A 32 1.64 -6.85 23.07
N ALA A 33 1.44 -6.04 22.05
CA ALA A 33 1.62 -4.59 22.17
C ALA A 33 0.30 -3.91 22.59
N ARG A 34 0.35 -3.14 23.67
CA ARG A 34 -0.69 -2.20 24.07
C ARG A 34 -0.41 -0.85 23.45
N VAL A 35 -1.30 -0.40 22.57
CA VAL A 35 -1.29 0.96 22.01
C VAL A 35 -2.34 1.79 22.73
N SER A 36 -1.94 2.96 23.21
CA SER A 36 -2.83 3.89 23.92
C SER A 36 -2.46 5.34 23.60
N LYS A 37 -3.25 6.30 24.09
CA LYS A 37 -2.99 7.73 23.92
C LYS A 37 -3.07 8.46 25.26
N SER A 38 -2.32 9.55 25.41
CA SER A 38 -2.34 10.39 26.63
C SER A 38 -3.02 11.76 26.42
N SER A 39 -3.59 12.02 25.25
CA SER A 39 -4.18 13.32 24.87
C SER A 39 -5.64 13.18 24.48
N LEU A 40 -6.45 14.23 24.64
CA LEU A 40 -7.83 14.26 24.09
C LEU A 40 -7.87 14.75 22.63
N ILE A 41 -6.75 15.27 22.12
CA ILE A 41 -6.69 15.98 20.85
C ILE A 41 -5.83 15.21 19.85
N TYR A 42 -6.28 15.21 18.60
CA TYR A 42 -5.70 14.59 17.41
C TYR A 42 -5.61 13.07 17.45
N PRO A 43 -6.01 12.36 16.40
CA PRO A 43 -5.82 10.92 16.36
C PRO A 43 -4.33 10.60 16.28
N ASP A 44 -3.88 9.62 17.05
CA ASP A 44 -2.47 9.28 17.22
C ASP A 44 -2.34 7.80 17.64
N GLY A 45 -1.14 7.29 17.82
CA GLY A 45 -0.91 5.92 18.26
C GLY A 45 0.53 5.47 18.03
N ALA A 46 0.71 4.30 17.42
CA ALA A 46 2.02 3.69 17.25
C ALA A 46 2.19 3.13 15.85
N TYR A 47 3.43 3.03 15.40
CA TYR A 47 3.75 2.58 14.05
C TYR A 47 5.06 1.83 13.95
N ALA A 48 5.13 0.95 12.96
CA ALA A 48 6.37 0.35 12.50
C ALA A 48 6.66 0.83 11.07
N SER A 49 7.93 1.17 10.80
CA SER A 49 8.42 1.44 9.45
C SER A 49 9.00 0.18 8.85
N PHE A 50 8.80 -0.04 7.56
CA PHE A 50 9.38 -1.18 6.85
C PHE A 50 9.74 -0.82 5.40
N PRO A 51 10.74 -1.47 4.81
CA PRO A 51 11.16 -1.19 3.45
C PRO A 51 10.12 -1.68 2.45
N THR A 52 9.91 -0.91 1.39
CA THR A 52 9.05 -1.25 0.26
C THR A 52 9.71 -0.89 -1.06
N VAL A 53 9.09 -1.29 -2.15
CA VAL A 53 9.46 -0.90 -3.51
C VAL A 53 8.23 -0.30 -4.15
N ALA A 54 8.34 0.91 -4.68
CA ALA A 54 7.24 1.59 -5.35
C ALA A 54 6.66 0.71 -6.47
N GLY A 55 5.33 0.66 -6.56
CA GLY A 55 4.60 -0.16 -7.52
C GLY A 55 4.39 -1.62 -7.11
N ARG A 56 5.09 -2.14 -6.08
CA ARG A 56 4.80 -3.49 -5.56
C ARG A 56 3.59 -3.49 -4.64
N THR A 57 2.80 -4.56 -4.72
CA THR A 57 1.68 -4.82 -3.82
C THR A 57 2.13 -5.66 -2.63
N TYR A 58 1.68 -5.29 -1.43
CA TYR A 58 1.97 -5.97 -0.18
C TYR A 58 0.66 -6.36 0.49
N ARG A 59 0.71 -7.41 1.30
CA ARG A 59 -0.37 -7.83 2.19
C ARG A 59 0.06 -7.59 3.63
N ALA A 60 -0.75 -6.84 4.36
CA ALA A 60 -0.59 -6.60 5.80
C ALA A 60 -1.68 -7.36 6.57
N THR A 61 -1.26 -8.14 7.56
CA THR A 61 -2.16 -8.85 8.47
C THR A 61 -1.81 -8.56 9.91
N LEU A 62 -2.80 -8.54 10.80
CA LEU A 62 -2.59 -8.45 12.24
C LEU A 62 -3.85 -8.86 13.00
N ASP A 63 -3.65 -9.28 14.25
CA ASP A 63 -4.73 -9.37 15.22
C ASP A 63 -4.86 -8.04 15.97
N LEU A 64 -6.08 -7.52 16.01
CA LEU A 64 -6.38 -6.24 16.63
C LEU A 64 -7.52 -6.43 17.64
N SER A 65 -7.31 -5.97 18.88
CA SER A 65 -8.27 -6.11 19.98
C SER A 65 -8.48 -4.76 20.67
N PRO A 66 -9.41 -3.92 20.17
CA PRO A 66 -9.78 -2.67 20.82
C PRO A 66 -10.34 -2.93 22.21
N VAL A 67 -9.83 -2.20 23.20
CA VAL A 67 -10.30 -2.24 24.59
C VAL A 67 -11.26 -1.07 24.85
N SER A 68 -10.96 0.09 24.27
CA SER A 68 -11.74 1.32 24.41
C SER A 68 -11.55 2.25 23.21
N GLY A 69 -12.61 2.96 22.82
CA GLY A 69 -12.59 3.99 21.78
C GLY A 69 -12.39 3.50 20.34
N GLY A 70 -12.04 2.23 20.11
CA GLY A 70 -11.79 1.69 18.78
C GLY A 70 -10.42 2.07 18.22
N ALA A 71 -10.05 1.45 17.09
CA ALA A 71 -8.76 1.68 16.43
C ALA A 71 -8.87 1.56 14.91
N GLN A 72 -7.96 2.20 14.18
CA GLN A 72 -7.80 2.07 12.74
C GLN A 72 -6.43 1.51 12.42
N VAL A 73 -6.34 0.76 11.33
CA VAL A 73 -5.07 0.34 10.74
C VAL A 73 -4.85 1.18 9.50
N ARG A 74 -3.73 1.88 9.43
CA ARG A 74 -3.38 2.74 8.30
C ARG A 74 -2.04 2.33 7.73
N VAL A 75 -1.89 2.53 6.42
CA VAL A 75 -0.59 2.36 5.75
C VAL A 75 -0.13 3.73 5.28
N GLY A 76 0.99 4.20 5.79
CA GLY A 76 1.62 5.47 5.44
C GLY A 76 2.50 5.39 4.19
N ASN A 77 2.58 6.49 3.44
CA ASN A 77 3.22 6.57 2.13
C ASN A 77 4.74 6.81 2.10
N GLY A 78 5.38 6.92 3.27
CA GLY A 78 6.81 7.21 3.37
C GLY A 78 7.15 8.63 3.84
N THR A 79 6.30 9.63 3.54
CA THR A 79 6.54 11.04 3.91
C THR A 79 6.17 11.32 5.35
N THR A 80 5.03 10.80 5.81
CA THR A 80 4.69 10.74 7.24
C THR A 80 4.06 9.38 7.56
N PRO A 81 4.21 8.89 8.80
CA PRO A 81 3.66 7.59 9.19
C PRO A 81 2.15 7.44 9.01
N ASP A 82 1.41 8.55 9.08
CA ASP A 82 -0.06 8.60 9.03
C ASP A 82 -0.62 9.20 7.70
N ALA A 83 0.24 9.51 6.71
CA ALA A 83 -0.19 9.96 5.38
C ALA A 83 -0.58 8.76 4.51
N GLY A 84 -1.88 8.52 4.43
CA GLY A 84 -2.43 7.23 4.00
C GLY A 84 -2.26 6.87 2.52
N ILE A 85 -1.75 5.66 2.28
CA ILE A 85 -2.05 4.79 1.13
C ILE A 85 -3.38 4.04 1.37
N LEU A 86 -3.59 3.56 2.60
CA LEU A 86 -4.75 2.77 2.99
C LEU A 86 -5.22 3.15 4.40
N THR A 87 -6.53 3.01 4.65
CA THR A 87 -7.15 3.08 5.98
C THR A 87 -8.20 1.98 6.10
N ALA A 88 -8.10 1.18 7.16
CA ALA A 88 -9.06 0.16 7.53
C ALA A 88 -9.61 0.43 8.94
N GLY A 89 -10.90 0.14 9.13
CA GLY A 89 -11.64 0.45 10.35
C GLY A 89 -12.41 1.78 10.28
N PRO A 90 -12.89 2.30 11.42
CA PRO A 90 -12.54 1.89 12.77
C PRO A 90 -13.05 0.49 13.13
N PHE A 91 -12.23 -0.24 13.88
CA PHE A 91 -12.59 -1.49 14.53
C PHE A 91 -12.97 -1.18 15.97
N THR A 92 -14.14 -1.63 16.41
CA THR A 92 -14.65 -1.44 17.77
C THR A 92 -14.74 -2.76 18.56
N ALA A 93 -14.38 -3.87 17.93
CA ALA A 93 -14.28 -5.21 18.51
C ALA A 93 -13.05 -5.92 17.95
N ALA A 94 -12.68 -7.05 18.56
CA ALA A 94 -11.55 -7.84 18.12
C ALA A 94 -11.73 -8.31 16.66
N ALA A 95 -10.67 -8.20 15.86
CA ALA A 95 -10.68 -8.54 14.44
C ALA A 95 -9.29 -9.03 13.99
N ALA A 96 -9.29 -10.04 13.13
CA ALA A 96 -8.15 -10.36 12.27
C ALA A 96 -8.22 -9.44 11.05
N VAL A 97 -7.27 -8.51 10.95
CA VAL A 97 -7.18 -7.55 9.85
C VAL A 97 -6.35 -8.17 8.73
N ASP A 98 -6.84 -8.05 7.50
CA ASP A 98 -6.16 -8.52 6.29
C ASP A 98 -6.40 -7.52 5.16
N VAL A 99 -5.36 -6.80 4.76
CA VAL A 99 -5.45 -5.72 3.77
C VAL A 99 -4.28 -5.79 2.78
N THR A 100 -4.53 -5.35 1.55
CA THR A 100 -3.50 -5.19 0.53
C THR A 100 -3.29 -3.74 0.15
N PHE A 101 -2.06 -3.34 -0.10
CA PHE A 101 -1.74 -1.98 -0.56
C PHE A 101 -0.59 -1.99 -1.57
N THR A 102 -0.58 -1.02 -2.47
CA THR A 102 0.54 -0.79 -3.39
C THR A 102 1.44 0.31 -2.81
N ALA A 103 2.71 0.00 -2.61
CA ALA A 103 3.66 0.98 -2.09
C ALA A 103 3.94 2.07 -3.12
N VAL A 104 4.11 3.31 -2.66
CA VAL A 104 4.40 4.47 -3.52
C VAL A 104 5.86 4.93 -3.42
N GLY A 105 6.65 4.33 -2.53
CA GLY A 105 8.01 4.73 -2.25
C GLY A 105 8.87 3.60 -1.67
N PRO A 106 10.13 3.92 -1.30
CA PRO A 106 11.09 2.94 -0.78
C PRO A 106 10.80 2.49 0.66
N ALA A 107 9.87 3.15 1.35
CA ALA A 107 9.43 2.79 2.69
C ALA A 107 7.93 3.05 2.84
N SER A 108 7.30 2.25 3.69
CA SER A 108 5.92 2.45 4.13
C SER A 108 5.86 2.30 5.64
N TYR A 109 4.74 2.72 6.23
CA TYR A 109 4.51 2.62 7.67
C TYR A 109 3.20 1.87 7.93
N LEU A 110 3.17 0.96 8.89
CA LEU A 110 1.92 0.40 9.39
C LEU A 110 1.61 1.13 10.70
N TYR A 111 0.49 1.86 10.71
CA TYR A 111 0.12 2.75 11.80
C TYR A 111 -1.16 2.27 12.46
N ILE A 112 -1.13 2.09 13.78
CA ILE A 112 -2.28 1.80 14.62
C ILE A 112 -2.77 3.12 15.19
N ARG A 113 -3.86 3.63 14.63
CA ARG A 113 -4.39 4.96 14.93
C ARG A 113 -5.59 4.85 15.87
N LEU A 114 -5.50 5.55 16.98
CA LEU A 114 -6.57 5.72 17.95
C LEU A 114 -7.27 7.06 17.72
N PRO A 115 -8.58 7.16 17.98
CA PRO A 115 -9.33 8.39 17.74
C PRO A 115 -9.01 9.49 18.76
N ASP A 116 -9.76 10.59 18.68
CA ASP A 116 -9.72 11.74 19.59
C ASP A 116 -10.26 11.40 20.99
N SER A 117 -9.53 10.56 21.72
CA SER A 117 -9.81 10.21 23.11
C SER A 117 -8.52 9.88 23.86
N ALA A 118 -8.40 10.36 25.09
CA ALA A 118 -7.29 10.08 26.01
C ALA A 118 -7.42 8.72 26.69
N THR A 119 -8.54 8.02 26.48
CA THR A 119 -8.81 6.72 27.08
C THR A 119 -8.82 5.60 26.05
N SER A 120 -8.57 5.89 24.77
CA SER A 120 -8.51 4.87 23.73
C SER A 120 -7.33 3.93 23.94
N VAL A 121 -7.62 2.64 23.87
CA VAL A 121 -6.65 1.55 24.04
C VAL A 121 -6.99 0.44 23.06
N THR A 122 -5.97 -0.12 22.43
CA THR A 122 -6.07 -1.38 21.69
C THR A 122 -4.87 -2.25 21.99
N LEU A 123 -5.07 -3.56 21.95
CA LEU A 123 -4.00 -4.53 21.90
C LEU A 123 -3.80 -4.97 20.45
N ILE A 124 -2.57 -5.22 20.05
CA ILE A 124 -2.23 -5.77 18.73
C ILE A 124 -1.26 -6.95 18.89
N ASP A 125 -1.36 -7.88 17.96
CA ASP A 125 -0.48 -9.05 17.88
C ASP A 125 -0.38 -9.55 16.44
N ASP A 126 0.55 -10.48 16.20
CA ASP A 126 0.72 -11.23 14.96
C ASP A 126 0.81 -10.35 13.69
N VAL A 127 1.50 -9.22 13.83
CA VAL A 127 1.62 -8.20 12.79
C VAL A 127 2.60 -8.65 11.71
N ARG A 128 2.10 -8.75 10.47
CA ARG A 128 2.90 -9.19 9.33
C ARG A 128 2.68 -8.30 8.13
N VAL A 129 3.77 -8.00 7.42
CA VAL A 129 3.72 -7.43 6.07
C VAL A 129 4.60 -8.29 5.17
N ILE A 130 4.02 -8.75 4.06
CA ILE A 130 4.73 -9.54 3.06
C ILE A 130 4.50 -8.96 1.67
N TRP A 131 5.50 -9.04 0.80
CA TRP A 131 5.31 -8.76 -0.62
C TRP A 131 4.46 -9.87 -1.24
N THR A 132 3.37 -9.51 -1.91
CA THR A 132 2.62 -10.42 -2.77
C THR A 132 3.30 -10.39 -4.12
N ALA A 133 3.90 -11.50 -4.55
CA ALA A 133 4.47 -11.60 -5.90
C ALA A 133 3.47 -11.06 -6.93
N GLU A 134 3.99 -10.42 -7.98
CA GLU A 134 3.16 -10.03 -9.12
C GLU A 134 2.37 -11.28 -9.57
N PRO A 135 1.07 -11.20 -9.87
CA PRO A 135 0.40 -12.32 -10.49
C PRO A 135 1.25 -12.73 -11.68
N GLU A 136 1.64 -14.00 -11.76
CA GLU A 136 2.39 -14.54 -12.91
C GLU A 136 1.73 -13.97 -14.17
N PRO A 137 2.50 -13.35 -15.09
CA PRO A 137 1.92 -12.90 -16.34
C PRO A 137 1.13 -14.09 -16.89
N GLY A 138 -0.16 -13.87 -17.13
CA GLY A 138 -1.03 -14.91 -17.68
C GLY A 138 -0.34 -15.51 -18.91
N PRO A 139 -0.60 -16.79 -19.23
CA PRO A 139 0.06 -17.44 -20.37
C PRO A 139 0.00 -16.50 -21.57
N ASP A 140 1.17 -16.23 -22.15
CA ASP A 140 1.33 -15.39 -23.33
C ASP A 140 0.23 -15.80 -24.31
N PRO A 141 -0.62 -14.89 -24.83
CA PRO A 141 -1.68 -15.29 -25.73
C PRO A 141 -1.06 -16.11 -26.85
N ASP A 142 -1.58 -17.34 -27.05
CA ASP A 142 -1.08 -18.26 -28.06
C ASP A 142 -0.82 -17.48 -29.35
N PRO A 143 0.34 -17.67 -30.01
CA PRO A 143 0.64 -16.96 -31.23
C PRO A 143 -0.51 -17.16 -32.21
N VAL A 144 -1.18 -16.07 -32.57
CA VAL A 144 -2.29 -16.10 -33.50
C VAL A 144 -1.78 -16.78 -34.77
N PRO A 145 -2.37 -17.92 -35.21
CA PRO A 145 -1.86 -18.61 -36.38
C PRO A 145 -1.95 -17.66 -37.58
N VAL A 146 -0.79 -17.29 -38.11
CA VAL A 146 -0.70 -16.57 -39.37
C VAL A 146 -1.21 -17.54 -40.43
N LEU A 147 -2.43 -17.30 -40.92
CA LEU A 147 -3.02 -18.11 -41.98
C LEU A 147 -2.11 -17.99 -43.22
N ALA A 148 -1.35 -19.05 -43.50
CA ALA A 148 -0.52 -19.14 -44.69
C ALA A 148 -1.38 -18.94 -45.94
N GLY A 149 -0.93 -18.02 -46.80
CA GLY A 149 -1.72 -17.46 -47.88
C GLY A 149 -2.29 -18.46 -48.88
N HIS A 150 -3.45 -18.11 -49.44
CA HIS A 150 -3.81 -18.54 -50.79
C HIS A 150 -3.39 -17.44 -51.76
N ALA A 151 -2.38 -17.76 -52.57
CA ALA A 151 -1.93 -16.93 -53.68
C ALA A 151 -3.07 -16.76 -54.70
N GLY A 152 -3.66 -15.56 -54.72
CA GLY A 152 -4.59 -15.11 -55.75
C GLY A 152 -4.00 -13.90 -56.46
N ARG A 153 -3.37 -14.16 -57.61
CA ARG A 153 -2.83 -13.17 -58.56
C ARG A 153 -3.93 -12.23 -59.06
N LEU A 154 -3.70 -10.91 -58.99
CA LEU A 154 -4.24 -9.94 -59.94
C LEU A 154 -3.33 -8.71 -60.02
N GLU A 155 -2.69 -8.56 -61.17
CA GLU A 155 -1.91 -7.40 -61.58
C GLU A 155 -2.86 -6.23 -61.91
N ILE A 156 -2.61 -5.03 -61.35
CA ILE A 156 -2.99 -3.77 -61.99
C ILE A 156 -1.85 -2.75 -61.82
N THR A 157 -1.26 -2.41 -62.96
CA THR A 157 -0.25 -1.37 -63.22
C THR A 157 -0.89 0.03 -63.17
N GLY A 158 -0.29 1.01 -62.48
CA GLY A 158 -0.86 2.38 -62.39
C GLY A 158 0.05 3.48 -61.82
N ARG A 159 1.03 3.89 -62.64
CA ARG A 159 1.74 5.19 -62.76
C ARG A 159 1.43 6.38 -61.80
N ALA A 160 2.54 6.89 -61.22
CA ALA A 160 2.95 8.29 -60.98
C ALA A 160 2.12 9.28 -60.13
N GLY A 161 2.81 9.97 -59.22
CA GLY A 161 2.60 11.42 -59.01
C GLY A 161 2.75 11.98 -57.59
N ARG A 162 3.86 12.68 -57.36
CA ARG A 162 3.95 14.05 -56.79
C ARG A 162 3.63 14.36 -55.29
N THR A 163 4.69 14.85 -54.62
CA THR A 163 4.82 16.07 -53.77
C THR A 163 4.11 16.23 -52.41
N THR A 164 4.97 16.32 -51.36
CA THR A 164 5.06 17.33 -50.26
C THR A 164 3.79 17.86 -49.58
N ALA A 165 3.77 17.82 -48.23
CA ALA A 165 3.78 19.03 -47.40
C ALA A 165 3.92 18.70 -45.90
N ALA A 166 4.74 19.49 -45.21
CA ALA A 166 4.82 19.60 -43.76
C ALA A 166 3.57 20.25 -43.17
N THR A 167 3.25 20.00 -41.91
CA THR A 167 2.41 20.91 -41.11
C THR A 167 2.99 21.03 -39.70
N SER A 168 3.41 22.26 -39.43
CA SER A 168 3.86 22.82 -38.16
C SER A 168 2.69 22.95 -37.19
N ALA A 169 2.91 22.64 -35.91
CA ALA A 169 1.98 22.93 -34.83
C ALA A 169 1.92 24.44 -34.51
N PRO A 170 0.76 25.01 -34.18
CA PRO A 170 0.66 26.41 -33.75
C PRO A 170 1.00 26.58 -32.25
N ARG A 171 1.83 27.58 -31.92
CA ARG A 171 2.05 28.11 -30.57
C ARG A 171 0.90 29.06 -30.21
N ILE A 172 0.33 28.89 -29.02
CA ILE A 172 -0.64 29.81 -28.39
C ILE A 172 0.16 30.91 -27.67
N PRO A 173 -0.09 32.22 -27.89
CA PRO A 173 0.43 33.28 -27.05
C PRO A 173 -0.44 33.49 -25.80
N LEU A 174 0.22 33.73 -24.68
CA LEU A 174 -0.36 34.12 -23.39
C LEU A 174 -0.69 35.62 -23.47
N GLU A 175 -1.97 36.01 -23.35
CA GLU A 175 -2.32 37.41 -23.13
C GLU A 175 -2.30 37.75 -21.63
N SER A 176 -1.90 38.98 -21.33
CA SER A 176 -1.60 39.56 -20.02
C SER A 176 -2.85 40.05 -19.28
#